data_AF-A0A8H6CLL6-F1
#
_entry.id   AF-A0A8H6CLL6-F1
#
_cell.length_a   1.000
_cell.length_b   1.000
_cell.length_c   1.000
_cell.angle_alpha   90.00
_cell.angle_beta   90.00
_cell.angle_gamma   90.00
#
_symmetry.space_group_name_H-M   'P 1'
#
loop_
_entity.id
_entity.type
_entity.pdbx_description
1 polymer ?
#
loop_
_entity_poly.entity_id
_entity_poly.type
_entity_poly.pdbx_seq_one_letter_code
_entity_poly.pdbx_strand_id
1 'polypeptide(L)'
;MSLLSDAVLKIKHTEKKSSQDHMAVDGPRLKSNVNNEKQREEATQHRRENDGKARQQETEEIRRRYGDLPLVQSRDRKREQRAQLKTVSVEDVGQEITFRCCIHTVRKMSAKLAFVVFRQQLGTV
;
A
#
# COMPACT_ATOMS: atom_id res chain seq x y z
N MET A 1 -36.39 11.46 57.87
CA MET A 1 -37.13 11.69 56.62
C MET A 1 -37.95 12.98 56.75
N SER A 2 -38.13 13.66 55.61
CA SER A 2 -38.91 14.89 55.32
C SER A 2 -38.44 16.25 55.87
N LEU A 3 -37.76 17.01 55.00
CA LEU A 3 -37.84 18.46 54.85
C LEU A 3 -37.89 18.70 53.31
N LEU A 4 -39.04 19.01 52.72
CA LEU A 4 -39.60 20.35 52.44
C LEU A 4 -38.82 21.18 51.40
N SER A 5 -39.63 21.81 50.53
CA SER A 5 -39.42 22.99 49.65
C SER A 5 -38.75 22.82 48.28
N ASP A 6 -39.59 22.76 47.25
CA ASP A 6 -39.78 23.74 46.17
C ASP A 6 -38.66 24.74 45.79
N ALA A 7 -38.68 25.07 44.49
CA ALA A 7 -38.28 26.34 43.84
C ALA A 7 -37.08 26.30 42.86
N VAL A 8 -37.42 25.90 41.65
CA VAL A 8 -37.10 26.47 40.32
C VAL A 8 -36.30 27.81 40.24
N LEU A 9 -35.41 27.85 39.22
CA LEU A 9 -34.86 29.00 38.45
C LEU A 9 -33.69 29.83 39.01
N LYS A 10 -32.53 29.76 38.31
CA LYS A 10 -31.99 30.88 37.50
C LYS A 10 -30.68 30.50 36.75
N ILE A 11 -30.79 30.41 35.42
CA ILE A 11 -29.68 30.55 34.47
C ILE A 11 -29.38 32.05 34.34
N LYS A 12 -28.10 32.46 34.23
CA LYS A 12 -27.64 33.57 33.35
C LYS A 12 -26.11 33.83 33.34
N HIS A 13 -25.59 33.93 32.10
CA HIS A 13 -24.46 34.72 31.57
C HIS A 13 -23.01 34.30 31.90
N THR A 14 -22.20 33.76 30.97
CA THR A 14 -21.54 34.28 29.72
C THR A 14 -20.20 35.02 29.93
N GLU A 15 -19.14 34.35 29.47
CA GLU A 15 -17.89 34.80 28.79
C GLU A 15 -16.77 35.57 29.52
N LYS A 16 -15.52 35.06 29.40
CA LYS A 16 -14.44 35.70 28.61
C LYS A 16 -13.18 34.82 28.45
N LYS A 17 -12.66 34.78 27.21
CA LYS A 17 -11.39 34.17 26.76
C LYS A 17 -10.21 35.10 27.06
N SER A 18 -9.06 34.54 27.43
CA SER A 18 -7.73 35.17 27.30
C SER A 18 -6.73 34.08 26.89
N SER A 19 -6.34 34.04 25.62
CA SER A 19 -5.10 34.64 25.10
C SER A 19 -3.85 33.92 25.59
N GLN A 20 -3.41 32.89 24.85
CA GLN A 20 -2.00 32.51 24.68
C GLN A 20 -1.87 31.44 23.59
N ASP A 21 -2.06 31.88 22.33
CA ASP A 21 -1.69 31.13 21.13
C ASP A 21 -0.37 31.70 20.59
N HIS A 22 0.77 31.25 21.12
CA HIS A 22 2.05 31.43 20.43
C HIS A 22 2.93 30.22 20.76
N MET A 23 2.81 29.14 19.96
CA MET A 23 3.82 28.09 19.66
C MET A 23 3.11 26.83 19.12
N ALA A 24 2.63 26.84 17.87
CA ALA A 24 2.19 25.62 17.19
C ALA A 24 2.46 25.73 15.68
N VAL A 25 3.74 25.84 15.33
CA VAL A 25 4.20 25.62 13.96
C VAL A 25 4.18 24.10 13.72
N ASP A 26 3.55 23.66 12.62
CA ASP A 26 3.52 22.29 12.03
C ASP A 26 2.17 21.52 11.98
N GLY A 27 1.04 22.17 12.17
CA GLY A 27 -0.29 21.52 12.01
C GLY A 27 -0.58 20.80 10.68
N PRO A 28 -0.23 21.34 9.48
CA PRO A 28 -0.59 20.72 8.20
C PRO A 28 0.29 19.52 7.80
N ARG A 29 1.60 19.57 8.06
CA ARG A 29 2.56 18.53 7.63
C ARG A 29 2.46 17.25 8.46
N LEU A 30 2.21 17.38 9.76
CA LEU A 30 1.99 16.24 10.64
C LEU A 30 0.72 15.46 10.25
N LYS A 31 -0.38 16.18 9.96
CA LYS A 31 -1.65 15.57 9.54
C LYS A 31 -1.53 14.86 8.18
N SER A 32 -0.80 15.42 7.22
CA SER A 32 -0.56 14.77 5.92
C SER A 32 0.28 13.51 6.05
N ASN A 33 1.25 13.47 6.96
CA ASN A 33 2.10 12.30 7.18
C ASN A 33 1.31 11.17 7.84
N VAL A 34 0.53 11.49 8.89
CA VAL A 34 -0.33 10.52 9.58
C VAL A 34 -1.39 9.93 8.65
N ASN A 35 -1.99 10.74 7.77
CA ASN A 35 -2.96 10.24 6.81
C ASN A 35 -2.31 9.33 5.74
N ASN A 36 -1.11 9.66 5.27
CA ASN A 36 -0.36 8.80 4.35
C ASN A 36 0.06 7.48 4.99
N GLU A 37 0.44 7.50 6.27
CA GLU A 37 0.84 6.31 7.02
C GLU A 37 -0.34 5.36 7.23
N LYS A 38 -1.49 5.88 7.66
CA LYS A 38 -2.74 5.10 7.75
C LYS A 38 -3.15 4.48 6.41
N GLN A 39 -3.08 5.23 5.32
CA GLN A 39 -3.38 4.71 3.98
C GLN A 39 -2.42 3.59 3.56
N ARG A 40 -1.13 3.68 3.93
CA ARG A 40 -0.16 2.62 3.66
C ARG A 40 -0.46 1.38 4.50
N GLU A 41 -0.77 1.56 5.78
CA GLU A 41 -1.13 0.47 6.68
C GLU A 41 -2.38 -0.27 6.17
N GLU A 42 -3.45 0.46 5.86
CA GLU A 42 -4.68 -0.09 5.29
C GLU A 42 -4.42 -0.83 3.97
N ALA A 43 -3.60 -0.27 3.09
CA ALA A 43 -3.21 -0.93 1.83
C ALA A 43 -2.40 -2.21 2.09
N THR A 44 -1.50 -2.21 3.07
CA THR A 44 -0.74 -3.41 3.45
C THR A 44 -1.62 -4.48 4.08
N GLN A 45 -2.58 -4.08 4.92
CA GLN A 45 -3.52 -4.98 5.56
C GLN A 45 -4.46 -5.62 4.53
N HIS A 46 -5.04 -4.81 3.65
CA HIS A 46 -5.88 -5.30 2.56
C HIS A 46 -5.12 -6.25 1.62
N ARG A 47 -3.82 -6.01 1.38
CA ARG A 47 -2.97 -6.94 0.64
C ARG A 47 -2.83 -8.27 1.38
N ARG A 48 -2.50 -8.25 2.68
CA ARG A 48 -2.35 -9.46 3.51
C ARG A 48 -3.63 -10.30 3.57
N GLU A 49 -4.79 -9.65 3.70
CA GLU A 49 -6.09 -10.34 3.75
C GLU A 49 -6.41 -11.03 2.42
N ASN A 50 -6.15 -10.35 1.30
CA ASN A 50 -6.36 -10.94 -0.02
C ASN A 50 -5.37 -12.08 -0.30
N ASP A 51 -4.10 -11.93 0.07
CA ASP A 51 -3.10 -12.98 -0.04
C ASP A 51 -3.47 -14.20 0.83
N GLY A 52 -4.07 -13.96 2.00
CA GLY A 52 -4.59 -15.01 2.88
C GLY A 52 -5.72 -15.82 2.25
N LYS A 53 -6.69 -15.15 1.63
CA LYS A 53 -7.80 -15.80 0.91
C LYS A 53 -7.30 -16.59 -0.30
N ALA A 54 -6.36 -16.02 -1.06
CA ALA A 54 -5.73 -16.69 -2.21
C ALA A 54 -5.02 -17.98 -1.79
N ARG A 55 -4.24 -17.95 -0.70
CA ARG A 55 -3.52 -19.13 -0.17
C ARG A 55 -4.43 -20.30 0.23
N GLN A 56 -5.67 -20.03 0.61
CA GLN A 56 -6.63 -21.07 1.00
C GLN A 56 -7.28 -21.75 -0.21
N GLN A 57 -7.41 -21.04 -1.33
CA GLN A 57 -8.10 -21.52 -2.53
C GLN A 57 -7.15 -22.11 -3.57
N GLU A 58 -5.87 -21.76 -3.52
CA GLU A 58 -4.91 -22.14 -4.56
C GLU A 58 -4.18 -23.45 -4.31
N THR A 59 -3.96 -24.19 -5.39
CA THR A 59 -3.12 -25.39 -5.42
C THR A 59 -1.64 -25.05 -5.20
N GLU A 60 -0.89 -25.97 -4.58
CA GLU A 60 0.53 -25.77 -4.29
C GLU A 60 1.39 -25.46 -5.53
N GLU A 61 1.05 -26.00 -6.69
CA GLU A 61 1.77 -25.76 -7.94
C GLU A 61 1.70 -24.30 -8.39
N ILE A 62 0.54 -23.67 -8.24
CA ILE A 62 0.31 -22.28 -8.64
C ILE A 62 1.06 -21.35 -7.69
N ARG A 63 1.02 -21.67 -6.39
CA ARG A 63 1.73 -20.92 -5.34
C ARG A 63 3.25 -20.88 -5.50
N ARG A 64 3.86 -21.87 -6.16
CA ARG A 64 5.31 -21.86 -6.43
C ARG A 64 5.73 -20.90 -7.54
N ARG A 65 4.81 -20.49 -8.42
CA ARG A 65 5.13 -19.68 -9.62
C ARG A 65 5.27 -18.20 -9.32
N TYR A 66 4.67 -17.72 -8.23
CA TYR A 66 4.62 -16.31 -7.91
C TYR A 66 4.73 -16.08 -6.41
N GLY A 67 5.10 -14.86 -6.01
CA GLY A 67 5.20 -14.48 -4.60
C GLY A 67 6.34 -13.52 -4.35
N ASP A 68 6.48 -13.12 -3.08
CA ASP A 68 7.59 -12.28 -2.64
C ASP A 68 8.85 -13.14 -2.51
N LEU A 69 9.84 -12.86 -3.36
CA LEU A 69 11.14 -13.53 -3.30
C LEU A 69 11.88 -13.08 -2.01
N PRO A 70 12.58 -13.98 -1.30
CA PRO A 70 13.37 -13.58 -0.14
C PRO A 70 14.36 -12.48 -0.49
N LEU A 71 14.69 -11.67 0.52
CA LEU A 71 15.64 -10.57 0.38
C LEU A 71 16.95 -11.09 -0.21
N VAL A 72 17.39 -10.48 -1.31
CA VAL A 72 18.61 -10.85 -2.00
C VAL A 72 19.81 -10.47 -1.13
N GLN A 73 20.41 -11.46 -0.47
CA GLN A 73 21.59 -11.29 0.40
C GLN A 73 22.86 -11.91 -0.20
N SER A 74 22.91 -12.10 -1.53
CA SER A 74 24.04 -12.68 -2.27
C SER A 74 24.53 -14.06 -1.77
N ARG A 75 23.71 -14.79 -1.02
CA ARG A 75 24.02 -16.15 -0.51
C ARG A 75 24.16 -17.16 -1.66
N ASP A 76 23.28 -17.05 -2.66
CA ASP A 76 23.28 -17.89 -3.85
C ASP A 76 23.53 -17.04 -5.10
N ARG A 77 24.58 -17.36 -5.85
CA ARG A 77 24.86 -16.76 -7.16
C ARG A 77 24.31 -17.66 -8.27
N LYS A 78 22.98 -17.67 -8.41
CA LYS A 78 22.35 -18.29 -9.58
C LYS A 78 22.75 -17.49 -10.83
N ARG A 79 23.54 -18.10 -11.71
CA ARG A 79 24.02 -17.51 -12.98
C ARG A 79 22.91 -17.51 -14.04
N GLU A 80 21.70 -17.11 -13.65
CA GLU A 80 20.57 -16.98 -14.56
C GLU A 80 20.82 -15.81 -15.50
N GLN A 81 20.76 -16.06 -16.80
CA GLN A 81 20.84 -15.00 -17.79
C GLN A 81 19.57 -14.15 -17.70
N ARG A 82 19.74 -12.84 -17.49
CA ARG A 82 18.63 -11.89 -17.42
C ARG A 82 18.65 -11.00 -18.64
N ALA A 83 17.61 -11.10 -19.45
CA ALA A 83 17.43 -10.25 -20.61
C ALA A 83 17.11 -8.81 -20.18
N GLN A 84 17.57 -7.85 -20.97
CA GLN A 84 17.10 -6.47 -20.87
C GLN A 84 15.89 -6.30 -21.77
N LEU A 85 14.85 -5.61 -21.29
CA LEU A 85 13.63 -5.37 -22.06
C LEU A 85 13.91 -4.62 -23.38
N LYS A 86 14.97 -3.83 -23.44
CA LYS A 86 15.41 -3.13 -24.66
C LYS A 86 16.05 -4.05 -25.70
N THR A 87 16.57 -5.21 -25.30
CA THR A 87 17.25 -6.15 -26.19
C THR A 87 16.32 -7.23 -26.72
N VAL A 88 15.10 -7.32 -26.18
CA VAL A 88 14.08 -8.27 -26.66
C VAL A 88 13.62 -7.83 -28.04
N SER A 89 13.76 -8.71 -29.03
CA SER A 89 13.45 -8.43 -30.42
C SER A 89 12.56 -9.51 -31.04
N VAL A 90 12.31 -9.42 -32.35
CA VAL A 90 11.52 -10.41 -33.09
C VAL A 90 12.17 -11.80 -33.09
N GLU A 91 13.48 -11.88 -32.87
CA GLU A 91 14.23 -13.15 -32.80
C GLU A 91 13.89 -13.97 -31.55
N ASP A 92 13.38 -13.32 -30.50
CA ASP A 92 13.03 -13.96 -29.22
C ASP A 92 11.59 -14.48 -29.19
N VAL A 93 10.86 -14.38 -30.31
CA VAL A 93 9.48 -14.85 -30.40
C VAL A 93 9.40 -16.35 -30.15
N GLY A 94 8.60 -16.74 -29.15
CA GLY A 94 8.44 -18.14 -28.73
C GLY A 94 9.45 -18.61 -27.68
N GLN A 95 10.40 -17.75 -27.26
CA GLN A 95 11.35 -18.07 -26.20
C GLN A 95 10.87 -17.61 -24.82
N GLU A 96 11.21 -18.38 -23.79
CA GLU A 96 11.00 -17.98 -22.40
C GLU A 96 12.17 -17.12 -21.91
N ILE A 97 11.89 -15.86 -21.58
CA ILE A 97 12.90 -14.92 -21.09
C ILE A 97 12.69 -14.59 -19.61
N THR A 98 13.79 -14.48 -18.87
CA THR A 98 13.78 -13.99 -17.49
C THR A 98 14.32 -12.57 -17.44
N PHE A 99 13.58 -11.63 -16.84
CA PHE A 99 14.00 -10.23 -16.73
C PHE A 99 13.66 -9.65 -15.35
N ARG A 100 14.25 -8.48 -15.06
CA ARG A 100 13.98 -7.72 -13.83
C ARG A 100 13.69 -6.27 -14.19
N CYS A 101 12.56 -5.77 -13.71
CA CYS A 101 12.11 -4.42 -14.00
C CYS A 101 11.24 -3.87 -12.86
N CYS A 102 10.89 -2.58 -12.95
CA CYS A 102 9.89 -1.99 -12.09
C CYS A 102 8.51 -2.14 -12.73
N ILE A 103 7.50 -2.42 -11.93
CA ILE A 103 6.10 -2.37 -12.37
C ILE A 103 5.71 -0.90 -12.48
N HIS A 104 5.27 -0.46 -13.66
CA HIS A 104 4.83 0.90 -13.88
C HIS A 104 3.35 1.09 -13.59
N THR A 105 2.50 0.18 -14.08
CA THR A 105 1.05 0.22 -13.87
C THR A 105 0.48 -1.19 -13.98
N VAL A 106 -0.51 -1.50 -13.16
CA VAL A 106 -1.28 -2.75 -13.23
C VAL A 106 -2.74 -2.41 -13.46
N ARG A 107 -3.34 -2.96 -14.51
CA ARG A 107 -4.77 -2.84 -14.79
C ARG A 107 -5.41 -4.23 -14.69
N LYS A 108 -6.26 -4.40 -13.69
CA LYS A 108 -7.10 -5.59 -13.54
C LYS A 108 -8.32 -5.39 -14.43
N MET A 109 -8.44 -6.19 -15.49
CA MET A 109 -9.58 -6.10 -16.43
C MET A 109 -10.71 -7.03 -16.02
N SER A 110 -10.36 -8.25 -15.59
CA SER A 110 -11.33 -9.25 -15.11
C SER A 110 -10.73 -10.09 -13.99
N ALA A 111 -11.52 -11.01 -13.43
CA ALA A 111 -11.05 -11.95 -12.42
C ALA A 111 -9.95 -12.90 -12.92
N LYS A 112 -9.82 -13.09 -14.25
CA LYS A 112 -8.90 -14.05 -14.86
C LYS A 112 -7.75 -13.40 -15.64
N LEU A 113 -7.80 -12.09 -15.86
CA LEU A 113 -6.84 -11.41 -16.74
C LEU A 113 -6.48 -10.01 -16.21
N ALA A 114 -5.17 -9.75 -16.16
CA ALA A 114 -4.60 -8.48 -15.79
C ALA A 114 -3.53 -8.07 -16.80
N PHE A 115 -3.48 -6.78 -17.11
CA PHE A 115 -2.38 -6.19 -17.87
C PHE A 115 -1.40 -5.53 -16.91
N VAL A 116 -0.12 -5.83 -17.10
CA VAL A 116 0.97 -5.24 -16.33
C VAL A 116 1.88 -4.54 -17.32
N VAL A 117 2.10 -3.24 -17.09
CA VAL A 117 3.07 -2.45 -17.84
C VAL A 117 4.37 -2.43 -17.05
N PHE A 118 5.45 -2.89 -17.66
CA PHE A 118 6.78 -2.96 -17.10
C PHE A 118 7.62 -1.78 -17.56
N ARG A 119 8.49 -1.27 -16.68
CA ARG A 119 9.46 -0.22 -17.01
C ARG A 119 10.86 -0.63 -16.58
N GLN A 120 11.80 -0.52 -17.51
CA GLN A 120 13.23 -0.66 -17.24
C GLN A 120 13.97 0.56 -17.79
N GLN A 121 14.45 1.41 -16.87
CA GLN A 121 15.10 2.68 -17.18
C GLN A 121 14.20 3.56 -18.08
N LEU A 122 14.51 3.67 -19.37
CA LEU A 122 13.76 4.44 -20.38
C LEU A 122 12.84 3.56 -21.24
N GLY A 123 12.92 2.23 -21.15
CA GLY A 123 12.05 1.31 -21.90
C GLY A 123 10.80 0.95 -21.11
N THR A 124 9.66 0.94 -21.80
CA THR A 124 8.35 0.48 -21.26
C THR A 124 7.74 -0.54 -22.21
N VAL A 125 7.27 -1.66 -21.67
CA VAL A 125 6.56 -2.72 -22.41
C VAL A 125 5.33 -3.20 -21.67
#